data_AF-A0A817A115-F1
#
_entry.id   AF-A0A817A115-F1
#
_cell.length_a   1.000
_cell.length_b   1.000
_cell.length_c   1.000
_cell.angle_alpha   90.00
_cell.angle_beta   90.00
_cell.angle_gamma   90.00
#
_symmetry.space_group_name_H-M   'P 1'
#
loop_
_entity.id
_entity.type
_entity.pdbx_description
1 polymer ?
#
loop_
_entity_poly.entity_id
_entity_poly.type
_entity_poly.pdbx_seq_one_letter_code
_entity_poly.pdbx_strand_id
1 'polypeptide(L)'
;MFLSRRLHYKFEAQKRAKVKLECRSRTNGTVALTKEAVTDKSGSYTMEVTGDHEEEVCELVLLQSPDSACSDVSQDAYLRNAAKVSLTANDGIVSHETRIVNPLGFMVKTPSAECPAAFKELGIVPDVTF
;
A
#
# COMPACT_ATOMS: atom_id res chain seq x y z
N MET A 1 -15.78 -4.92 -34.30
CA MET A 1 -14.96 -3.76 -33.89
C MET A 1 -15.18 -3.55 -32.39
N PHE A 2 -14.35 -4.19 -31.55
CA PHE A 2 -14.46 -4.05 -30.09
C PHE A 2 -13.85 -2.71 -29.70
N LEU A 3 -14.69 -1.77 -29.25
CA LEU A 3 -14.23 -0.53 -28.63
C LEU A 3 -13.49 -0.89 -27.35
N SER A 4 -12.17 -0.99 -27.42
CA SER A 4 -11.29 -1.01 -26.25
C SER A 4 -11.47 0.33 -25.53
N ARG A 5 -12.38 0.36 -24.55
CA ARG A 5 -12.41 1.45 -23.58
C ARG A 5 -11.15 1.26 -22.73
N ARG A 6 -10.07 1.97 -23.09
CA ARG A 6 -8.95 2.17 -22.16
C ARG A 6 -9.51 2.95 -20.99
N LEU A 7 -9.66 2.27 -19.85
CA LEU A 7 -9.81 2.94 -18.58
C LEU A 7 -8.53 3.73 -18.33
N HIS A 8 -8.60 5.05 -18.53
CA HIS A 8 -7.52 5.95 -18.16
C HIS A 8 -7.64 6.19 -16.65
N TYR A 9 -7.22 5.23 -15.84
CA TYR A 9 -7.08 5.47 -14.41
C TYR A 9 -5.85 6.36 -14.20
N LYS A 10 -6.09 7.59 -13.74
CA LYS A 10 -5.01 8.49 -13.30
C LYS A 10 -4.66 8.14 -11.85
N PHE A 11 -3.81 7.13 -11.68
CA PHE A 11 -3.17 6.88 -10.39
C PHE A 11 -1.92 7.75 -10.28
N GLU A 12 -1.87 8.64 -9.30
CA GLU A 12 -0.70 9.49 -9.07
C GLU A 12 0.33 8.73 -8.23
N ALA A 13 1.25 8.07 -8.94
CA ALA A 13 2.40 7.43 -8.34
C ALA A 13 3.24 8.45 -7.57
N GLN A 14 3.38 8.25 -6.26
CA GLN A 14 4.19 9.11 -5.40
C GLN A 14 5.66 8.73 -5.53
N LYS A 15 6.45 9.58 -6.20
CA LYS A 15 7.91 9.42 -6.37
C LYS A 15 8.65 10.01 -5.16
N ARG A 16 9.62 9.28 -4.60
CA ARG A 16 10.39 9.65 -3.38
C ARG A 16 9.57 9.64 -2.08
N ALA A 17 8.49 8.87 -2.03
CA ALA A 17 7.81 8.54 -0.78
C ALA A 17 8.65 7.54 0.02
N LYS A 18 8.64 7.69 1.35
CA LYS A 18 9.34 6.79 2.26
C LYS A 18 8.35 5.80 2.84
N VAL A 19 8.70 4.52 2.76
CA VAL A 19 7.91 3.40 3.25
C VAL A 19 8.77 2.51 4.15
N LYS A 20 8.14 1.81 5.08
CA LYS A 20 8.81 0.90 6.02
C LYS A 20 8.08 -0.43 6.09
N LEU A 21 8.81 -1.52 5.92
CA LEU A 21 8.40 -2.84 6.37
C LEU A 21 8.67 -2.92 7.88
N GLU A 22 7.66 -3.27 8.65
CA GLU A 22 7.78 -3.56 10.07
C GLU A 22 7.20 -4.94 10.35
N CYS A 23 8.01 -5.84 10.92
CA CYS A 23 7.58 -7.15 11.38
C CYS A 23 7.63 -7.18 12.90
N ARG A 24 6.53 -7.62 13.51
CA ARG A 24 6.40 -7.75 14.97
C ARG A 24 6.10 -9.19 15.32
N SER A 25 6.73 -9.68 16.39
CA SER A 25 6.45 -11.01 16.89
C SER A 25 4.98 -11.17 17.23
N ARG A 26 4.37 -12.29 16.81
CA ARG A 26 2.99 -12.64 17.11
C ARG A 26 2.75 -12.87 18.61
N THR A 27 3.79 -13.29 19.35
CA THR A 27 3.64 -13.68 20.76
C THR A 27 3.70 -12.49 21.71
N ASN A 28 4.59 -11.53 21.48
CA ASN A 28 4.83 -10.43 22.42
C ASN A 28 4.78 -9.02 21.77
N GLY A 29 4.58 -8.92 20.45
CA GLY A 29 4.50 -7.66 19.72
C GLY A 29 5.81 -6.89 19.57
N THR A 30 6.95 -7.46 19.98
CA THR A 30 8.24 -6.79 19.83
C THR A 30 8.63 -6.73 18.36
N VAL A 31 9.22 -5.60 17.96
CA VAL A 31 9.71 -5.41 16.59
C VAL A 31 10.89 -6.35 16.35
N ALA A 32 10.74 -7.25 15.39
CA ALA A 32 11.75 -8.24 15.00
C ALA A 32 12.56 -7.77 13.77
N LEU A 33 11.90 -7.09 12.83
CA LEU A 33 12.53 -6.54 11.64
C LEU A 33 11.95 -5.17 11.31
N THR A 34 12.83 -4.26 10.91
CA THR A 34 12.45 -3.01 10.24
C THR A 34 13.32 -2.81 9.00
N LYS A 35 12.70 -2.46 7.87
CA LYS A 35 13.43 -2.07 6.67
C LYS A 35 12.72 -0.92 5.98
N GLU A 36 13.45 0.11 5.60
CA GLU A 36 12.91 1.27 4.89
C GLU A 36 13.27 1.21 3.40
N ALA A 37 12.41 1.80 2.57
CA ALA A 37 12.67 2.04 1.17
C ALA A 37 12.11 3.39 0.74
N VAL A 38 12.58 3.86 -0.41
CA VAL A 38 12.10 5.08 -1.05
C VAL A 38 11.59 4.73 -2.43
N THR A 39 10.41 5.24 -2.79
CA THR A 39 9.82 4.96 -4.09
C THR A 39 10.59 5.63 -5.22
N ASP A 40 10.68 4.94 -6.35
CA ASP A 40 11.32 5.41 -7.56
C ASP A 40 10.41 6.34 -8.37
N LYS A 41 10.80 6.64 -9.62
CA LYS A 41 10.04 7.54 -10.50
C LYS A 41 8.65 7.01 -10.88
N SER A 42 8.44 5.70 -10.80
CA SER A 42 7.16 5.03 -11.06
C SER A 42 6.30 4.87 -9.81
N GLY A 43 6.78 5.33 -8.65
CA GLY A 43 6.11 5.10 -7.36
C GLY A 43 6.34 3.69 -6.79
N SER A 44 7.22 2.90 -7.40
CA SER A 44 7.53 1.53 -6.97
C SER A 44 8.72 1.50 -6.03
N TYR A 45 8.81 0.47 -5.18
CA TYR A 45 9.97 0.21 -4.34
C TYR A 45 10.22 -1.29 -4.22
N THR A 46 11.47 -1.65 -3.91
CA THR A 46 11.88 -3.04 -3.68
C THR A 46 12.60 -3.11 -2.35
N MET A 47 12.32 -4.15 -1.57
CA MET A 47 13.02 -4.46 -0.32
C MET A 47 13.50 -5.90 -0.36
N GLU A 48 14.80 -6.10 -0.20
CA GLU A 48 15.34 -7.43 0.03
C GLU A 48 15.12 -7.80 1.50
N VAL A 49 14.49 -8.93 1.77
CA VAL A 49 14.27 -9.42 3.14
C VAL A 49 14.93 -10.78 3.27
N THR A 50 15.67 -10.99 4.34
CA THR A 50 16.35 -12.25 4.63
C THR A 50 15.69 -12.92 5.81
N GLY A 51 15.65 -14.25 5.80
CA GLY A 51 15.05 -15.06 6.85
C GLY A 51 13.60 -15.42 6.55
N ASP A 52 13.12 -16.42 7.30
CA ASP A 52 11.74 -16.85 7.31
C ASP A 52 11.03 -16.15 8.49
N HIS A 53 10.00 -15.36 8.20
CA HIS A 53 9.29 -14.52 9.19
C HIS A 53 7.91 -15.11 9.54
N GLU A 54 7.87 -16.42 9.79
CA GLU A 54 6.63 -17.16 10.08
C GLU A 54 5.97 -16.73 11.40
N GLU A 55 6.79 -16.40 12.40
CA GLU A 55 6.37 -16.07 13.76
C GLU A 55 6.05 -14.58 13.95
N GLU A 56 6.15 -13.80 12.87
CA GLU A 56 5.89 -12.37 12.83
C GLU A 56 4.60 -12.03 12.09
N VAL A 57 4.07 -10.85 12.39
CA VAL A 57 3.13 -10.12 11.56
C VAL A 57 3.90 -8.99 10.90
N CYS A 58 4.06 -9.08 9.59
CA CYS A 58 4.74 -8.07 8.78
C CYS A 58 3.73 -7.17 8.08
N GLU A 59 3.93 -5.86 8.18
CA GLU A 59 3.11 -4.86 7.51
C GLU A 59 3.96 -3.72 6.94
N LEU A 60 3.41 -3.08 5.91
CA LEU A 60 4.00 -1.90 5.30
C LEU A 60 3.38 -0.64 5.90
N VAL A 61 4.25 0.30 6.25
CA VAL A 61 3.91 1.56 6.90
C VAL A 61 4.38 2.70 6.01
N LEU A 62 3.45 3.60 5.67
CA LEU A 62 3.77 4.87 5.02
C LEU A 62 4.44 5.80 6.04
N LEU A 63 5.66 6.25 5.77
CA LEU A 63 6.43 7.11 6.69
C LEU A 63 6.39 8.58 6.29
N GLN A 64 6.60 8.87 5.01
CA GLN A 64 6.74 10.24 4.54
C GLN A 64 6.28 10.37 3.10
N SER A 65 5.43 11.36 2.85
CA SER A 65 5.12 11.82 1.51
C SER A 65 6.06 12.95 1.09
N PRO A 66 6.53 12.98 -0.16
CA PRO A 66 7.23 14.12 -0.73
C PRO A 66 6.28 15.31 -0.99
N ASP A 67 4.97 15.09 -1.01
CA ASP A 67 3.94 16.09 -1.25
C ASP A 67 3.18 16.39 0.06
N SER A 68 3.32 17.61 0.55
CA SER A 68 2.64 18.07 1.77
C SER A 68 1.11 18.21 1.63
N ALA A 69 0.57 18.25 0.41
CA ALA A 69 -0.86 18.26 0.16
C ALA A 69 -1.46 16.83 0.13
N CYS A 70 -0.61 15.81 0.01
CA CYS A 70 -0.97 14.39 -0.06
C CYS A 70 -0.07 13.59 0.90
N SER A 71 -0.19 13.87 2.20
CA SER A 71 0.69 13.33 3.24
C SER A 71 -0.02 12.56 4.35
N ASP A 72 -1.35 12.57 4.36
CA ASP A 72 -2.10 12.01 5.48
C ASP A 72 -2.19 10.49 5.34
N VAL A 73 -2.00 9.75 6.43
CA VAL A 73 -2.10 8.28 6.44
C VAL A 73 -3.40 7.91 7.12
N SER A 74 -4.32 7.27 6.38
CA SER A 74 -5.58 6.80 6.97
C SER A 74 -5.30 5.82 8.11
N GLN A 75 -6.10 5.94 9.18
CA GLN A 75 -6.04 5.06 10.35
C GLN A 75 -7.04 3.90 10.28
N ASP A 76 -7.78 3.78 9.18
CA ASP A 76 -8.82 2.77 9.03
C ASP A 76 -8.25 1.35 9.04
N ALA A 77 -8.91 0.46 9.79
CA ALA A 77 -8.45 -0.90 10.03
C ALA A 77 -8.33 -1.72 8.74
N TYR A 78 -9.21 -1.49 7.75
CA TYR A 78 -9.17 -2.22 6.48
C TYR A 78 -7.93 -1.87 5.65
N LEU A 79 -7.47 -0.61 5.66
CA LEU A 79 -6.24 -0.20 4.99
C LEU A 79 -4.99 -0.76 5.68
N ARG A 80 -4.98 -0.74 7.02
CA ARG A 80 -3.90 -1.40 7.80
C ARG A 80 -3.82 -2.90 7.48
N ASN A 81 -4.96 -3.58 7.41
CA ASN A 81 -4.99 -5.00 7.04
C ASN A 81 -4.53 -5.24 5.59
N ALA A 82 -4.89 -4.36 4.66
CA ALA A 82 -4.45 -4.45 3.26
C ALA A 82 -2.92 -4.26 3.11
N ALA A 83 -2.26 -3.62 4.08
CA ALA A 83 -0.82 -3.41 4.09
C ALA A 83 0.00 -4.59 4.64
N LYS A 84 -0.64 -5.66 5.12
CA LYS A 84 0.04 -6.85 5.64
C LYS A 84 0.64 -7.69 4.50
N VAL A 85 1.80 -8.27 4.76
CA VAL A 85 2.52 -9.15 3.81
C VAL A 85 2.97 -10.42 4.52
N SER A 86 2.78 -11.56 3.89
CA SER A 86 3.37 -12.82 4.33
C SER A 86 4.81 -12.93 3.83
N LEU A 87 5.75 -13.13 4.75
CA LEU A 87 7.18 -13.29 4.47
C LEU A 87 7.70 -14.64 4.98
N THR A 88 6.94 -15.69 4.67
CA THR A 88 7.31 -17.08 4.95
C THR A 88 7.13 -17.98 3.73
N ALA A 89 7.91 -19.05 3.65
CA ALA A 89 7.69 -20.10 2.65
C ALA A 89 6.53 -21.06 3.05
N ASN A 90 6.07 -21.01 4.30
CA ASN A 90 5.06 -21.91 4.86
C ASN A 90 3.63 -21.36 4.73
N ASP A 91 3.34 -20.64 3.63
CA ASP A 91 2.03 -20.00 3.38
C ASP A 91 1.31 -20.53 2.14
N GLY A 92 1.80 -21.61 1.53
CA GLY A 92 1.19 -22.23 0.36
C GLY A 92 1.38 -21.44 -0.94
N ILE A 93 2.22 -20.39 -0.94
CA ILE A 93 2.57 -19.61 -2.14
C ILE A 93 3.83 -20.21 -2.78
N VAL A 94 3.70 -20.66 -4.03
CA VAL A 94 4.80 -21.30 -4.80
C VAL A 94 5.97 -20.35 -5.07
N SER A 95 5.71 -19.04 -5.16
CA SER A 95 6.76 -18.04 -5.35
C SER A 95 7.43 -17.68 -4.02
N HIS A 96 8.62 -18.22 -3.81
CA HIS A 96 9.39 -17.99 -2.58
C HIS A 96 10.30 -16.75 -2.64
N GLU A 97 10.59 -16.22 -3.83
CA GLU A 97 11.62 -15.17 -4.00
C GLU A 97 11.08 -13.74 -3.96
N THR A 98 9.84 -13.50 -4.42
CA THR A 98 9.28 -12.16 -4.56
C THR A 98 7.83 -12.12 -4.13
N ARG A 99 7.49 -11.16 -3.27
CA ARG A 99 6.13 -10.87 -2.85
C ARG A 99 5.69 -9.53 -3.42
N ILE A 100 4.65 -9.58 -4.25
CA ILE A 100 3.98 -8.37 -4.75
C ILE A 100 2.95 -7.97 -3.70
N VAL A 101 3.11 -6.76 -3.18
CA VAL A 101 2.27 -6.21 -2.11
C VAL A 101 1.18 -5.32 -2.71
N ASN A 102 0.12 -5.09 -1.93
CA ASN A 102 -0.90 -4.13 -2.31
C ASN A 102 -0.30 -2.71 -2.41
N PRO A 103 -0.76 -1.89 -3.36
CA PRO A 103 -0.40 -0.47 -3.38
C PRO A 103 -0.96 0.22 -2.14
N LEU A 104 -0.17 1.15 -1.60
CA LEU A 104 -0.56 2.02 -0.50
C LEU A 104 -0.63 3.47 -0.99
N GLY A 105 -1.55 4.25 -0.42
CA GLY A 105 -1.76 5.64 -0.78
C GLY A 105 -1.76 6.56 0.44
N PHE A 106 -1.14 7.73 0.29
CA PHE A 106 -1.42 8.86 1.16
C PHE A 106 -2.74 9.50 0.74
N MET A 107 -3.41 10.11 1.71
CA MET A 107 -4.68 10.79 1.52
C MET A 107 -4.42 12.28 1.27
N VAL A 108 -5.16 12.82 0.31
CA VAL A 108 -5.28 14.26 0.11
C VAL A 108 -6.23 14.85 1.16
N LYS A 109 -5.99 16.09 1.55
CA LYS A 109 -6.86 16.80 2.51
C LYS A 109 -8.24 17.13 1.95
N THR A 110 -8.31 17.36 0.65
CA THR A 110 -9.53 17.73 -0.05
C THR A 110 -9.74 16.77 -1.22
N PRO A 111 -10.88 16.06 -1.27
CA PRO A 111 -11.21 15.20 -2.40
C PRO A 111 -11.16 15.98 -3.73
N SER A 112 -10.72 15.31 -4.80
CA SER A 112 -10.78 15.90 -6.13
C SER A 112 -12.24 16.05 -6.59
N ALA A 113 -12.52 17.11 -7.35
CA ALA A 113 -13.84 17.34 -7.97
C ALA A 113 -14.27 16.21 -8.93
N GLU A 114 -13.32 15.37 -9.36
CA GLU A 114 -13.57 14.21 -10.23
C GLU A 114 -14.04 12.97 -9.47
N CYS A 115 -13.86 12.91 -8.14
CA CYS A 115 -14.20 11.74 -7.33
C CYS A 115 -15.68 11.30 -7.46
N PRO A 116 -16.70 12.19 -7.44
CA PRO A 116 -18.10 11.78 -7.60
C PRO A 116 -18.36 11.00 -8.90
N ALA A 117 -17.71 11.39 -10.00
CA ALA A 117 -17.86 10.71 -11.28
C ALA A 117 -17.24 9.30 -11.24
N ALA A 118 -16.08 9.16 -10.60
CA ALA A 118 -15.42 7.87 -10.40
C ALA A 118 -16.27 6.90 -9.55
N PHE A 119 -16.84 7.37 -8.43
CA PHE A 119 -17.73 6.55 -7.61
C PHE A 119 -18.98 6.08 -8.37
N LYS A 120 -19.57 6.98 -9.19
CA LYS A 120 -20.70 6.64 -10.06
C LYS A 120 -20.34 5.57 -11.09
N GLU A 121 -19.17 5.65 -11.70
CA GLU A 121 -18.69 4.64 -12.67
C GLU A 121 -18.50 3.26 -12.01
N LEU A 122 -18.00 3.24 -10.77
CA LEU A 122 -17.81 2.01 -9.99
C LEU A 122 -19.10 1.45 -9.38
N GLY A 123 -20.21 2.21 -9.42
CA GLY A 123 -21.47 1.81 -8.79
C GLY A 123 -21.43 1.79 -7.27
N ILE A 124 -20.53 2.57 -6.66
CA ILE A 124 -20.33 2.64 -5.20
C ILE A 124 -20.99 3.92 -4.68
N VAL A 125 -21.75 3.80 -3.58
CA VAL A 125 -22.23 4.96 -2.82
C VAL A 125 -21.11 5.38 -1.85
N PRO A 126 -20.57 6.59 -2.00
CA PRO A 126 -19.46 7.05 -1.17
C PRO A 126 -19.94 7.46 0.23
N ASP A 127 -19.12 7.12 1.23
CA ASP A 127 -19.37 7.48 2.64
C ASP A 127 -18.95 8.92 2.97
N VAL A 128 -18.47 9.66 1.98
CA VAL A 128 -17.99 11.05 2.10
C VAL A 128 -18.81 11.99 1.23
N THR A 129 -19.02 13.21 1.71
CA THR A 129 -19.59 14.32 0.93
C THR A 129 -18.46 15.05 0.22
N PHE A 130 -18.62 15.30 -1.09
CA PHE A 130 -17.66 16.02 -1.94
C PHE A 130 -17.98 17.51 -1.99
#